data_AF-A0A957TPG2-F1
#
_entry.id   AF-A0A957TPG2-F1
#
_cell.length_a   1.000
_cell.length_b   1.000
_cell.length_c   1.000
_cell.angle_alpha   90.00
_cell.angle_beta   90.00
_cell.angle_gamma   90.00
#
_symmetry.space_group_name_H-M   'P 1'
#
loop_
_entity.id
_entity.type
_entity.pdbx_description
1 polymer ?
#
loop_
_entity_poly.entity_id
_entity_poly.type
_entity_poly.pdbx_seq_one_letter_code
_entity_poly.pdbx_strand_id
1 'polypeptide(L)' 'MKRCQRQGKDMALFKAVNERLLAGEALPASYRDHALVGNWRGHRDCHLAPDWLLIYRVDEAASAIEYVRMGSRAELFNR' A
#
# COMPACT_ATOMS: atom_id res chain seq x y z
N MET A 1 4.18 -7.73 -25.29
CA MET A 1 4.24 -6.34 -24.76
C MET A 1 3.10 -6.07 -23.76
N LYS A 2 3.15 -6.61 -22.53
CA LYS A 2 2.09 -6.41 -21.50
C LYS A 2 2.59 -5.83 -20.16
N ARG A 3 3.89 -5.54 -20.01
CA ARG A 3 4.46 -5.01 -18.75
C ARG A 3 4.34 -3.49 -18.62
N CYS A 4 4.53 -2.71 -19.68
CA CYS A 4 4.58 -1.25 -19.58
C CYS A 4 3.23 -0.60 -19.22
N GLN A 5 2.10 -1.14 -19.68
CA GLN A 5 0.78 -0.57 -19.34
C GLN A 5 0.34 -0.88 -17.89
N ARG A 6 0.88 -1.95 -17.27
CA ARG A 6 0.52 -2.33 -15.89
C ARG A 6 1.11 -1.33 -14.89
N GLN A 7 2.40 -1.00 -15.05
CA GLN A 7 3.10 -0.03 -14.18
C GLN A 7 2.46 1.37 -14.18
N GLY A 8 1.89 1.83 -15.30
CA GLY A 8 1.21 3.14 -15.36
C GLY A 8 -0.13 3.18 -14.62
N LYS A 9 -0.92 2.09 -14.69
CA LYS A 9 -2.19 1.98 -13.94
C LYS A 9 -1.94 1.83 -12.45
N ASP A 10 -0.90 1.08 -12.11
CA ASP A 10 -0.45 0.87 -10.75
C ASP A 10 -0.16 2.25 -10.10
N MET A 11 0.68 3.09 -10.71
CA MET A 11 0.99 4.42 -10.14
C MET A 11 -0.22 5.34 -9.93
N ALA A 12 -1.25 5.26 -10.78
CA ALA A 12 -2.48 6.04 -10.59
C ALA A 12 -3.27 5.59 -9.36
N LEU A 13 -3.38 4.28 -9.12
CA LEU A 13 -4.01 3.72 -7.93
C LEU A 13 -3.26 4.10 -6.67
N PHE A 14 -1.93 4.02 -6.70
CA PHE A 14 -1.09 4.46 -5.58
C PHE A 14 -1.31 5.94 -5.27
N LYS A 15 -1.31 6.82 -6.28
CA LYS A 15 -1.52 8.26 -6.08
C LYS A 15 -2.87 8.55 -5.40
N ALA A 16 -3.95 7.89 -5.85
CA ALA A 16 -5.27 8.04 -5.26
C ALA A 16 -5.33 7.57 -3.79
N VAL A 17 -4.62 6.48 -3.45
CA VAL A 17 -4.51 6.01 -2.07
C VAL A 17 -3.66 6.94 -1.22
N ASN A 18 -2.51 7.40 -1.73
CA ASN A 18 -1.63 8.35 -1.06
C ASN A 18 -2.35 9.66 -0.73
N GLU A 19 -3.15 10.21 -1.66
CA GLU A 19 -3.93 11.43 -1.41
C GLU A 19 -4.93 11.26 -0.26
N ARG A 20 -5.64 10.12 -0.21
CA ARG A 20 -6.56 9.81 0.90
C ARG A 20 -5.84 9.64 2.23
N LEU A 21 -4.73 8.90 2.23
CA LEU A 21 -3.95 8.70 3.44
C LEU A 21 -3.40 10.02 3.99
N LEU A 22 -2.89 10.90 3.11
CA LEU A 22 -2.41 12.23 3.50
C LEU A 22 -3.54 13.15 3.99
N ALA A 23 -4.76 12.97 3.47
CA ALA A 23 -5.95 13.66 3.94
C ALA A 23 -6.50 13.08 5.27
N GLY A 24 -5.94 11.96 5.77
CA GLY A 24 -6.47 11.26 6.94
C GLY A 24 -7.82 10.56 6.69
N GLU A 25 -8.17 10.35 5.42
CA GLU A 25 -9.42 9.71 5.03
C GLU A 25 -9.32 8.18 5.14
N ALA A 26 -10.43 7.55 5.52
CA ALA A 26 -10.53 6.10 5.53
C ALA A 26 -10.42 5.55 4.10
N LEU A 27 -9.59 4.53 3.92
CA LEU A 27 -9.51 3.83 2.64
C LEU A 27 -10.77 2.99 2.40
N PRO A 28 -11.32 3.00 1.16
CA PRO A 28 -12.40 2.09 0.80
C PRO A 28 -12.08 0.63 1.09
N ALA A 29 -13.08 -0.14 1.51
CA ALA A 29 -12.94 -1.57 1.83
C ALA A 29 -12.39 -2.41 0.65
N SER A 30 -12.51 -1.92 -0.59
CA SER A 30 -11.91 -2.55 -1.77
C SER A 30 -10.40 -2.68 -1.69
N TYR A 31 -9.72 -1.77 -0.96
CA TYR A 31 -8.28 -1.82 -0.75
C TYR A 31 -7.85 -2.79 0.34
N ARG A 32 -8.79 -3.41 1.07
CA ARG A 32 -8.52 -4.39 2.13
C ARG A 32 -7.44 -3.93 3.12
N ASP A 33 -7.42 -2.64 3.41
CA ASP A 33 -6.45 -2.05 4.34
C ASP A 33 -6.64 -2.65 5.73
N HIS A 34 -5.58 -3.25 6.28
CA HIS A 34 -5.60 -3.86 7.59
C HIS A 34 -4.26 -3.71 8.30
N ALA A 35 -4.31 -3.62 9.64
CA ALA A 35 -3.10 -3.60 10.45
C ALA A 35 -2.41 -4.97 10.44
N LEU A 36 -1.10 -4.97 10.24
CA LEU A 36 -0.28 -6.16 10.36
C LEU A 36 0.02 -6.49 11.82
N VAL A 37 0.25 -7.77 12.10
CA VAL A 37 0.50 -8.31 13.44
C VAL A 37 1.92 -8.87 13.58
N GLY A 38 2.32 -9.17 14.82
CA GLY A 38 3.65 -9.74 15.13
C GLY A 38 4.78 -8.73 14.91
N ASN A 39 5.83 -9.15 14.21
CA ASN A 39 7.00 -8.30 13.92
C ASN A 39 6.67 -7.07 13.05
N TRP A 40 5.52 -7.07 12.39
CA TRP A 40 5.02 -5.97 11.58
C TRP A 40 4.00 -5.10 12.32
N ARG A 41 3.88 -5.24 13.65
CA ARG A 41 2.97 -4.40 14.45
C ARG A 41 3.26 -2.92 14.22
N GLY A 42 2.21 -2.14 13.99
CA GLY A 42 2.29 -0.72 13.63
C GLY A 42 2.39 -0.47 12.11
N HIS A 43 2.55 -1.52 11.31
CA HIS A 43 2.44 -1.43 9.85
C HIS A 43 1.03 -1.82 9.42
N ARG A 44 0.67 -1.40 8.22
CA ARG A 44 -0.57 -1.70 7.54
C ARG A 44 -0.29 -2.30 6.17
N ASP A 45 -1.14 -3.22 5.75
CA ASP A 45 -1.13 -3.84 4.44
C ASP A 45 -2.38 -3.39 3.66
N CYS A 46 -2.15 -2.77 2.51
CA CYS A 46 -3.17 -2.25 1.61
C CYS A 46 -3.03 -2.86 0.22
N HIS A 47 -4.09 -3.51 -0.25
CA HIS A 47 -4.19 -4.13 -1.56
C HIS A 47 -4.64 -3.09 -2.60
N LEU A 48 -3.70 -2.51 -3.33
CA LEU A 48 -3.99 -1.59 -4.44
C LEU A 48 -4.62 -2.31 -5.63
N ALA A 49 -4.23 -3.56 -5.86
CA ALA A 49 -4.79 -4.46 -6.88
C ALA A 49 -4.69 -5.94 -6.41
N PRO A 50 -5.33 -6.91 -7.09
CA PRO A 50 -5.32 -8.32 -6.66
C PRO A 50 -3.93 -8.90 -6.37
N ASP A 51 -2.94 -8.52 -7.19
CA ASP A 51 -1.53 -8.92 -7.04
C ASP A 51 -0.62 -7.72 -6.78
N TRP A 52 -1.12 -6.64 -6.15
CA TRP A 52 -0.31 -5.47 -5.87
C TRP A 52 -0.62 -4.88 -4.49
N LEU A 53 0.39 -4.91 -3.63
CA LEU A 53 0.30 -4.64 -2.20
C LEU A 53 1.20 -3.46 -1.83
N LEU A 54 0.74 -2.68 -0.87
CA LEU A 54 1.45 -1.59 -0.24
C LEU A 54 1.52 -1.85 1.26
N ILE A 55 2.75 -2.01 1.77
CA ILE A 55 3.02 -2.03 3.21
C ILE A 55 3.48 -0.65 3.62
N TYR A 56 2.75 -0.01 4.51
CA TYR A 56 3.04 1.33 4.98
C TYR A 56 2.84 1.46 6.49
N ARG A 57 3.40 2.52 7.08
CA ARG A 57 3.22 2.89 8.48
C ARG A 57 2.82 4.35 8.54
N VAL A 58 1.90 4.67 9.45
CA VAL A 58 1.55 6.06 9.75
C VAL A 58 2.38 6.48 10.96
N ASP A 59 3.20 7.50 10.79
CA ASP A 59 3.91 8.15 11.88
C ASP A 59 3.06 9.33 12.35
N GLU A 60 2.34 9.13 13.43
CA GLU A 60 1.47 10.15 14.03
C GLU A 60 2.28 11.33 14.60
N ALA A 61 3.53 11.11 15.03
CA ALA A 61 4.36 12.16 15.60
C ALA A 61 4.92 13.10 14.51
N ALA A 62 5.30 12.53 13.36
CA ALA A 62 5.77 13.29 12.20
C ALA A 62 4.63 13.70 11.26
N SER A 63 3.39 13.27 11.52
CA SER A 63 2.25 13.41 10.61
C SER A 63 2.58 12.97 9.19
N ALA A 64 3.34 11.88 9.07
CA ALA A 64 3.91 11.40 7.82
C ALA A 64 3.54 9.93 7.57
N ILE A 65 3.54 9.54 6.29
CA ILE A 65 3.34 8.16 5.88
C ILE A 65 4.69 7.61 5.41
N GLU A 66 5.11 6.51 6.03
CA GLU A 66 6.30 5.79 5.62
C GLU A 66 5.90 4.59 4.77
N TYR A 67 6.39 4.57 3.53
CA TYR A 67 6.20 3.46 2.61
C TYR A 67 7.32 2.44 2.77
N VAL A 68 7.00 1.28 3.33
CA VAL A 68 8.01 0.28 3.70
C VAL A 68 8.30 -0.66 2.54
N ARG A 69 7.26 -1.21 1.90
CA ARG A 69 7.40 -2.01 0.68
C ARG A 69 6.18 -1.87 -0.23
N MET A 70 6.42 -2.03 -1.52
CA MET A 70 5.38 -2.06 -2.54
C MET A 70 5.76 -3.08 -3.60
N GLY A 71 4.82 -3.93 -3.99
CA GLY A 71 5.10 -4.98 -4.98
C GLY A 71 4.01 -6.04 -5.02
N SER A 72 4.21 -7.03 -5.87
CA SER A 72 3.32 -8.19 -5.89
C SER A 72 3.52 -9.08 -4.67
N ARG A 73 2.51 -9.90 -4.34
CA ARG A 73 2.64 -10.89 -3.27
C ARG A 73 3.83 -11.83 -3.51
N ALA A 74 4.13 -12.16 -4.76
CA ALA A 74 5.33 -12.91 -5.09
C ALA A 74 6.60 -12.12 -4.75
N GLU A 75 6.72 -10.86 -5.15
CA GLU A 75 7.92 -10.06 -4.88
C GLU A 75 8.15 -9.78 -3.39
N LEU A 76 7.07 -9.67 -2.61
CA LEU A 76 7.16 -9.36 -1.18
C LEU A 76 7.37 -10.59 -0.30
N PHE A 77 6.94 -11.78 -0.74
CA PHE A 77 6.96 -13.00 0.08
C PHE A 77 7.75 -14.17 -0.52
N ASN A 78 8.26 -14.09 -1.75
CA ASN A 78 9.06 -15.15 -2.33
C ASN A 78 10.49 -15.05 -1.79
N ARG A 79 10.89 -16.09 -1.08
CA ARG A 79 12.17 -16.25 -0.37
C ARG A 79 13.12 -17.13 -1.18
#